data_AF-D1YK27-F1
#
_entry.id   AF-D1YK27-F1
#
_cell.length_a   1.000
_cell.length_b   1.000
_cell.length_c   1.000
_cell.angle_alpha   90.00
_cell.angle_beta   90.00
_cell.angle_gamma   90.00
#
_symmetry.space_group_name_H-M   'P 1'
#
loop_
_entity.id
_entity.type
_entity.pdbx_description
1 polymer ?
#
loop_
_entity_poly.entity_id
_entity_poly.type
_entity_poly.pdbx_seq_one_letter_code
_entity_poly.pdbx_strand_id
1 'polypeptide(L)'
;MRHQLWLQHNEVFLLIFFSPLLVLMLLLELWQKKPPKVDTFNRWLMIIFLPLLSLGGWIELMNVVAKIWPRMGAIVAFIFLLIGLVWLIPFAIAVGAEVKWTVPRLILVFWMIENLMEICTLGHIPGNKFFNTILSTGLWAAFAYTIWACFLARGWGYNFDFNLKFKKSINFSDGVLAFLIIFGIVDIIWNAFGGYGNNLFSVLFSYHADPMKFTLNSFSQAAEAGIMEEMNRYLVIIVLLYALRKNKWQVPVTIFISALFFGLLHFANFGWQKLAPTIAQVTFAFGIGLFFAVVYLYTGKLWLTMLMHFFVDFLIFLQENGDQPGTWNGSTGEWLVAIISVVVPVCIYLWMITGKRKLVMEENSRRILQPVTNNLMY
;
A
#
# COMPACT_ATOMS: atom_id res chain seq x y z
N MET A 1 -22.16 -1.04 12.99
CA MET A 1 -22.60 -1.80 14.18
C MET A 1 -21.50 -2.66 14.83
N ARG A 2 -20.49 -3.21 14.13
CA ARG A 2 -19.27 -3.75 14.80
C ARG A 2 -18.41 -2.66 15.46
N HIS A 3 -18.38 -1.46 14.87
CA HIS A 3 -17.59 -0.34 15.40
C HIS A 3 -18.06 0.15 16.78
N GLN A 4 -19.35 0.07 17.11
CA GLN A 4 -19.88 0.63 18.38
C GLN A 4 -19.82 -0.34 19.57
N LEU A 5 -19.75 -1.65 19.34
CA LEU A 5 -19.62 -2.63 20.43
C LEU A 5 -18.16 -2.85 20.87
N TRP A 6 -17.18 -2.49 20.03
CA TRP A 6 -15.75 -2.60 20.34
C TRP A 6 -15.15 -1.35 20.98
N LEU A 7 -15.71 -0.17 20.71
CA LEU A 7 -15.07 1.12 21.02
C LEU A 7 -15.25 1.66 22.45
N GLN A 8 -16.08 1.05 23.31
CA GLN A 8 -16.34 1.64 24.65
C GLN A 8 -15.77 0.87 25.86
N HIS A 9 -15.26 -0.35 25.68
CA HIS A 9 -14.80 -1.18 26.82
C HIS A 9 -13.44 -1.90 26.65
N ASN A 10 -12.68 -1.68 25.57
CA ASN A 10 -11.53 -2.55 25.24
C ASN A 10 -10.11 -1.97 25.42
N GLU A 11 -9.93 -0.68 25.73
CA GLU A 11 -8.59 -0.06 25.84
C GLU A 11 -7.70 -0.79 26.89
N VAL A 12 -8.29 -1.12 28.03
CA VAL A 12 -7.62 -1.87 29.11
C VAL A 12 -7.61 -3.38 28.84
N PHE A 13 -8.60 -3.90 28.11
CA PHE A 13 -8.73 -5.33 27.80
C PHE A 13 -7.62 -5.79 26.85
N LEU A 14 -7.29 -5.02 25.82
CA LEU A 14 -6.19 -5.35 24.89
C LEU A 14 -4.83 -5.36 25.63
N LEU A 15 -4.55 -4.34 26.45
CA LEU A 15 -3.31 -4.26 27.23
C LEU A 15 -3.20 -5.41 28.24
N ILE A 16 -4.27 -5.75 28.97
CA ILE A 16 -4.26 -6.84 29.94
C ILE A 16 -4.15 -8.20 29.23
N PHE A 17 -4.90 -8.43 28.16
CA PHE A 17 -4.95 -9.74 27.49
C PHE A 17 -3.66 -10.07 26.73
N PHE A 18 -3.00 -9.05 26.17
CA PHE A 18 -1.77 -9.23 25.42
C PHE A 18 -0.49 -8.97 26.21
N SER A 19 -0.58 -8.44 27.44
CA SER A 19 0.58 -8.30 28.33
C SER A 19 1.33 -9.63 28.59
N PRO A 20 0.69 -10.80 28.77
CA PRO A 20 1.41 -12.07 28.90
C PRO A 20 2.14 -12.45 27.63
N LEU A 21 1.60 -12.07 26.47
CA LEU A 21 2.18 -12.36 25.17
C LEU A 21 3.44 -11.52 24.92
N LEU A 22 3.41 -10.22 25.27
CA LEU A 22 4.60 -9.35 25.26
C LEU A 22 5.68 -9.87 26.22
N VAL A 23 5.30 -10.26 27.44
CA VAL A 23 6.22 -10.85 28.42
C VAL A 23 6.81 -12.14 27.88
N LEU A 24 6.01 -13.02 27.30
CA LEU A 24 6.51 -14.25 26.66
C LEU A 24 7.53 -13.95 25.57
N MET A 25 7.24 -13.03 24.66
CA MET A 25 8.19 -12.65 23.59
C MET A 25 9.50 -12.13 24.15
N LEU A 26 9.45 -11.30 25.19
CA LEU A 26 10.63 -10.76 25.85
C LEU A 26 11.43 -11.87 26.55
N LEU A 27 10.77 -12.76 27.29
CA LEU A 27 11.42 -13.89 27.96
C LEU A 27 12.08 -14.84 26.95
N LEU A 28 11.41 -15.13 25.83
CA LEU A 28 11.97 -15.92 24.75
C LEU A 28 13.16 -15.22 24.08
N GLU A 29 13.16 -13.89 24.02
CA GLU A 29 14.28 -13.12 23.47
C GLU A 29 15.50 -13.12 24.39
N LEU A 30 15.28 -13.02 25.70
CA LEU A 30 16.33 -13.06 26.72
C LEU A 30 16.97 -14.46 26.89
N TRP A 31 16.36 -15.51 26.32
CA TRP A 31 16.91 -16.87 26.38
C TRP A 31 18.09 -17.05 25.41
N GLN A 32 19.31 -16.77 25.90
CA GLN A 32 20.56 -16.74 25.11
C GLN A 32 20.89 -18.02 24.31
N LYS A 33 20.50 -19.21 24.81
CA LYS A 33 20.75 -20.52 24.17
C LYS A 33 19.46 -21.22 23.77
N LYS A 34 18.47 -20.46 23.30
CA LYS A 34 17.19 -21.02 22.86
C LYS A 34 17.36 -21.92 21.62
N PRO A 35 16.62 -23.04 21.53
CA PRO A 35 16.64 -23.89 20.34
C PRO A 35 16.23 -23.13 19.07
N PRO A 36 16.76 -23.45 17.87
CA PRO A 36 16.43 -22.74 16.63
C PRO A 36 14.93 -22.73 16.28
N LYS A 37 14.21 -23.80 16.63
CA LYS A 37 12.74 -23.86 16.47
C LYS A 37 12.02 -22.85 17.36
N VAL A 38 12.50 -22.64 18.58
CA VAL A 38 11.94 -21.67 19.53
C VAL A 38 12.23 -20.25 19.07
N ASP A 39 13.44 -19.98 18.56
CA ASP A 39 13.77 -18.67 17.96
C ASP A 39 12.88 -18.36 16.75
N THR A 40 12.70 -19.33 15.85
CA THR A 40 11.81 -19.19 14.69
C THR A 40 10.36 -18.91 15.12
N PHE A 41 9.87 -19.65 16.13
CA PHE A 41 8.55 -19.45 16.69
C PHE A 41 8.39 -18.06 17.33
N ASN A 42 9.34 -17.63 18.17
CA ASN A 42 9.34 -16.31 18.78
C ASN A 42 9.31 -15.21 17.71
N ARG A 43 10.09 -15.38 16.64
CA ARG A 43 10.12 -14.43 15.53
C ARG A 43 8.77 -14.29 14.84
N TRP A 44 8.06 -15.40 14.62
CA TRP A 44 6.70 -15.34 14.09
C TRP A 44 5.73 -14.66 15.04
N LEU A 45 5.82 -14.93 16.35
CA LEU A 45 5.04 -14.18 17.35
C LEU A 45 5.33 -12.68 17.25
N MET A 46 6.60 -12.28 17.20
CA MET A 46 6.98 -10.88 17.07
C MET A 46 6.46 -10.28 15.76
N ILE A 47 6.56 -10.98 14.63
CA ILE A 47 6.02 -10.51 13.35
C ILE A 47 4.51 -10.27 13.44
N ILE A 48 3.79 -11.20 14.07
CA ILE A 48 2.33 -11.17 14.12
C ILE A 48 1.83 -10.08 15.08
N PHE A 49 2.41 -9.99 16.28
CA PHE A 49 1.80 -9.21 17.35
C PHE A 49 2.61 -7.99 17.81
N LEU A 50 3.93 -7.98 17.65
CA LEU A 50 4.73 -6.88 18.22
C LEU A 50 4.38 -5.51 17.65
N PRO A 51 4.12 -5.32 16.34
CA PRO A 51 3.70 -4.02 15.81
C PRO A 51 2.41 -3.52 16.46
N LEU A 52 1.34 -4.33 16.43
CA LEU A 52 0.06 -3.99 17.04
C LEU A 52 0.18 -3.69 18.55
N LEU A 53 0.89 -4.54 19.30
CA LEU A 53 0.97 -4.39 20.75
C LEU A 53 1.82 -3.21 21.20
N SER A 54 2.92 -2.95 20.51
CA SER A 54 3.81 -1.85 20.88
C SER A 54 3.26 -0.50 20.40
N LEU A 55 2.99 -0.37 19.10
CA LEU A 55 2.56 0.90 18.51
C LEU A 55 1.07 1.16 18.80
N GLY A 56 0.22 0.13 18.86
CA GLY A 56 -1.16 0.29 19.33
C GLY A 56 -1.22 0.75 20.78
N GLY A 57 -0.40 0.18 21.66
CA GLY A 57 -0.26 0.66 23.04
C GLY A 57 0.22 2.12 23.13
N TRP A 58 1.10 2.55 22.22
CA TRP A 58 1.54 3.94 22.10
C TRP A 58 0.40 4.90 21.68
N ILE A 59 -0.42 4.49 20.72
CA ILE A 59 -1.61 5.25 20.29
C ILE A 59 -2.67 5.31 21.39
N GLU A 60 -2.87 4.24 22.15
CA GLU A 60 -3.78 4.27 23.30
C GLU A 60 -3.28 5.16 24.43
N LEU A 61 -1.97 5.18 24.69
CA LEU A 61 -1.38 6.12 25.62
C LEU A 61 -1.62 7.58 25.17
N MET A 62 -1.50 7.86 23.88
CA MET A 62 -1.83 9.17 23.31
C MET A 62 -3.30 9.54 23.61
N ASN A 63 -4.24 8.63 23.41
CA ASN A 63 -5.67 8.85 23.70
C ASN A 63 -5.89 9.22 25.17
N VAL A 64 -5.29 8.45 26.09
CA VAL A 64 -5.39 8.67 27.54
C VAL A 64 -4.82 10.04 27.91
N VAL A 65 -3.63 10.39 27.42
CA VAL A 65 -2.99 11.69 27.69
C VAL A 65 -3.82 12.84 27.11
N ALA A 66 -4.33 12.70 25.88
CA ALA A 66 -5.17 13.71 25.25
C ALA A 66 -6.50 13.91 26.00
N LYS A 67 -7.06 12.84 26.59
CA LYS A 67 -8.26 12.91 27.44
C LYS A 67 -8.00 13.59 28.78
N ILE A 68 -6.82 13.38 29.38
CA ILE A 68 -6.42 14.05 30.63
C ILE A 68 -6.17 15.56 30.39
N TRP A 69 -5.57 15.92 29.26
CA TRP A 69 -5.27 17.32 28.90
C TRP A 69 -5.95 17.76 27.60
N PRO A 70 -7.30 17.92 27.58
CA PRO A 70 -8.05 18.16 26.35
C PRO A 70 -7.68 19.48 25.66
N ARG A 71 -7.28 20.51 26.42
CA ARG A 71 -6.79 21.79 25.86
C ARG A 71 -5.48 21.64 25.08
N MET A 72 -4.69 20.61 25.38
CA MET A 72 -3.40 20.33 24.73
C MET A 72 -3.49 19.15 23.75
N GLY A 73 -4.68 18.61 23.49
CA GLY A 73 -4.87 17.38 22.71
C GLY A 73 -4.22 17.41 21.32
N ALA A 74 -4.21 18.57 20.66
CA ALA A 74 -3.53 18.75 19.36
C ALA A 74 -2.01 18.61 19.46
N ILE A 75 -1.39 19.18 20.51
CA ILE A 75 0.05 19.11 20.75
C ILE A 75 0.44 17.68 21.15
N VAL A 76 -0.37 17.06 22.02
CA VAL A 76 -0.21 15.63 22.40
C VAL A 76 -0.23 14.76 21.15
N ALA A 77 -1.28 14.88 20.32
CA ALA A 77 -1.40 14.11 19.10
C ALA A 77 -0.20 14.31 18.17
N PHE A 78 0.21 15.55 17.93
CA PHE A 78 1.36 15.86 17.09
C PHE A 78 2.64 15.15 17.56
N ILE A 79 2.98 15.26 18.85
CA ILE A 79 4.20 14.65 19.41
C ILE A 79 4.14 13.13 19.33
N PHE A 80 3.02 12.53 19.74
CA PHE A 80 2.87 11.08 19.76
C PHE A 80 2.90 10.49 18.36
N LEU A 81 2.19 11.11 17.40
CA LEU A 81 2.18 10.65 16.02
C LEU A 81 3.54 10.83 15.36
N LEU A 82 4.28 11.90 15.64
CA LEU A 82 5.63 12.12 15.12
C LEU A 82 6.61 11.03 15.60
N ILE A 83 6.56 10.68 16.89
CA ILE A 83 7.35 9.57 17.44
C ILE A 83 6.90 8.23 16.84
N GLY A 84 5.59 8.05 16.70
CA GLY A 84 4.98 6.84 16.15
C GLY A 84 5.43 6.53 14.71
N LEU A 85 5.73 7.56 13.90
CA LEU A 85 6.23 7.39 12.52
C LEU A 85 7.54 6.58 12.45
N VAL A 86 8.39 6.68 13.46
CA VAL A 86 9.70 6.00 13.51
C VAL A 86 9.72 4.80 14.45
N TRP A 87 8.62 4.54 15.15
CA TRP A 87 8.52 3.54 16.22
C TRP A 87 8.82 2.12 15.75
N LEU A 88 8.46 1.78 14.51
CA LEU A 88 8.66 0.44 13.94
C LEU A 88 10.02 0.24 13.26
N ILE A 89 10.91 1.24 13.25
CA ILE A 89 12.26 1.09 12.68
C ILE A 89 13.05 -0.02 13.37
N PRO A 90 13.12 -0.11 14.72
CA PRO A 90 13.83 -1.20 15.39
C PRO A 90 13.26 -2.57 15.02
N PHE A 91 11.93 -2.68 14.90
CA PHE A 91 11.28 -3.91 14.45
C PHE A 91 11.68 -4.28 13.00
N ALA A 92 11.71 -3.31 12.09
CA ALA A 92 12.13 -3.53 10.71
C ALA A 92 13.55 -4.12 10.63
N ILE A 93 14.47 -3.60 11.43
CA ILE A 93 15.89 -3.97 11.40
C ILE A 93 16.15 -5.26 12.18
N ALA A 94 15.58 -5.42 13.37
CA ALA A 94 15.90 -6.54 14.25
C ALA A 94 15.08 -7.82 13.94
N VAL A 95 13.85 -7.67 13.46
CA VAL A 95 12.94 -8.80 13.22
C VAL A 95 12.67 -8.97 11.72
N GLY A 96 12.28 -7.90 11.04
CA GLY A 96 11.89 -7.95 9.62
C GLY A 96 13.04 -8.28 8.67
N ALA A 97 14.22 -7.69 8.89
CA ALA A 97 15.42 -7.89 8.06
C ALA A 97 15.88 -9.36 8.04
N GLU A 98 15.68 -10.05 9.17
CA GLU A 98 16.06 -11.43 9.37
C GLU A 98 15.15 -12.45 8.65
N VAL A 99 14.04 -11.99 8.06
CA VAL A 99 13.16 -12.83 7.24
C VAL A 99 13.81 -13.06 5.87
N LYS A 100 14.31 -14.27 5.63
CA LYS A 100 15.11 -14.62 4.42
C LYS A 100 14.30 -15.23 3.27
N TRP A 101 13.15 -15.83 3.58
CA TRP A 101 12.38 -16.62 2.61
C TRP A 101 11.31 -15.76 1.91
N THR A 102 11.08 -16.04 0.63
CA THR A 102 10.16 -15.26 -0.22
C THR A 102 8.75 -15.17 0.37
N VAL A 103 8.13 -16.31 0.68
CA VAL A 103 6.74 -16.34 1.17
C VAL A 103 6.60 -15.60 2.51
N PRO A 104 7.44 -15.85 3.53
CA PRO A 104 7.43 -15.05 4.76
C PRO A 104 7.65 -13.54 4.56
N ARG A 105 8.49 -13.11 3.61
CA ARG A 105 8.64 -11.67 3.30
C ARG A 105 7.34 -11.08 2.75
N LEU A 106 6.64 -11.80 1.87
CA LEU A 106 5.34 -11.36 1.36
C LEU A 106 4.29 -11.28 2.49
N ILE A 107 4.23 -12.29 3.36
CA ILE A 107 3.34 -12.28 4.54
C ILE A 107 3.63 -11.06 5.41
N LEU A 108 4.90 -10.81 5.76
CA LEU A 108 5.30 -9.66 6.57
C LEU A 108 4.86 -8.32 5.95
N VAL A 109 5.03 -8.17 4.64
CA VAL A 109 4.70 -6.96 3.88
C VAL A 109 3.20 -6.66 3.92
N PHE A 110 2.35 -7.65 3.65
CA PHE A 110 0.89 -7.48 3.73
C PHE A 110 0.39 -7.36 5.17
N TRP A 111 0.92 -8.17 6.09
CA TRP A 111 0.53 -8.14 7.49
C TRP A 111 0.78 -6.78 8.15
N MET A 112 1.86 -6.09 7.76
CA MET A 112 2.17 -4.77 8.30
C MET A 112 1.16 -3.69 7.87
N ILE A 113 0.59 -3.76 6.66
CA ILE A 113 -0.52 -2.86 6.27
C ILE A 113 -1.68 -3.05 7.23
N GLU A 114 -2.14 -4.30 7.39
CA GLU A 114 -3.30 -4.61 8.26
C GLU A 114 -3.06 -4.14 9.70
N ASN A 115 -1.85 -4.32 10.22
CA ASN A 115 -1.50 -3.86 11.57
C ASN A 115 -1.59 -2.34 11.69
N LEU A 116 -1.00 -1.60 10.75
CA LEU A 116 -0.99 -0.14 10.82
C LEU A 116 -2.39 0.44 10.62
N MET A 117 -3.21 -0.17 9.76
CA MET A 117 -4.61 0.22 9.59
C MET A 117 -5.42 -0.03 10.86
N GLU A 118 -5.27 -1.19 11.50
CA GLU A 118 -5.92 -1.49 12.78
C GLU A 118 -5.49 -0.51 13.87
N ILE A 119 -4.18 -0.23 13.99
CA ILE A 119 -3.63 0.75 14.95
C ILE A 119 -4.25 2.14 14.76
N CYS A 120 -4.44 2.59 13.52
CA CYS A 120 -5.08 3.85 13.21
C CYS A 120 -6.52 3.93 13.74
N THR A 121 -7.26 2.81 13.76
CA THR A 121 -8.63 2.78 14.29
C THR A 121 -8.71 3.00 15.80
N LEU A 122 -7.61 2.74 16.52
CA LEU A 122 -7.51 2.96 17.96
C LEU A 122 -7.39 4.46 18.28
N GLY A 123 -6.81 5.26 17.39
CA GLY A 123 -6.49 6.66 17.66
C GLY A 123 -7.71 7.58 17.64
N HIS A 124 -7.98 8.27 18.75
CA HIS A 124 -9.05 9.27 18.84
C HIS A 124 -8.67 10.44 19.75
N ILE A 125 -8.67 11.65 19.18
CA ILE A 125 -8.38 12.90 19.89
C ILE A 125 -9.69 13.69 20.08
N PRO A 126 -10.20 13.81 21.32
CA PRO A 126 -11.45 14.52 21.59
C PRO A 126 -11.45 15.95 21.03
N GLY A 127 -12.49 16.28 20.25
CA GLY A 127 -12.69 17.62 19.70
C GLY A 127 -11.73 18.00 18.56
N ASN A 128 -10.81 17.14 18.13
CA ASN A 128 -9.88 17.45 17.05
C ASN A 128 -10.21 16.71 15.74
N LYS A 129 -10.97 17.39 14.86
CA LYS A 129 -11.35 16.81 13.56
C LYS A 129 -10.15 16.50 12.67
N PHE A 130 -9.11 17.33 12.68
CA PHE A 130 -7.94 17.17 11.82
C PHE A 130 -7.21 15.85 12.09
N PHE A 131 -6.74 15.62 13.33
CA PHE A 131 -6.01 14.40 13.66
C PHE A 131 -6.89 13.15 13.54
N ASN A 132 -8.17 13.26 13.89
CA ASN A 132 -9.11 12.15 13.74
C ASN A 132 -9.28 11.77 12.27
N THR A 133 -9.34 12.73 11.34
CA THR A 133 -9.36 12.42 9.90
C THR A 133 -8.05 11.79 9.44
N ILE A 134 -6.89 12.36 9.81
CA ILE A 134 -5.57 11.83 9.41
C ILE A 134 -5.37 10.37 9.88
N LEU A 135 -5.89 10.03 11.06
CA LEU A 135 -5.86 8.67 11.60
C LEU A 135 -6.93 7.78 10.94
N SER A 136 -8.19 8.23 10.88
CA SER A 136 -9.29 7.41 10.37
C SER A 136 -9.15 7.05 8.89
N THR A 137 -8.47 7.89 8.11
CA THR A 137 -8.18 7.59 6.70
C THR A 137 -6.91 6.77 6.50
N GLY A 138 -6.15 6.48 7.56
CA GLY A 138 -4.87 5.77 7.45
C GLY A 138 -3.71 6.60 6.89
N LEU A 139 -3.88 7.92 6.66
CA LEU A 139 -2.82 8.73 6.05
C LEU A 139 -1.54 8.76 6.89
N TRP A 140 -1.68 8.79 8.22
CA TRP A 140 -0.52 8.66 9.11
C TRP A 140 0.15 7.27 8.98
N ALA A 141 -0.63 6.20 8.87
CA ALA A 141 -0.12 4.85 8.64
C ALA A 141 0.65 4.75 7.32
N ALA A 142 0.22 5.42 6.25
CA ALA A 142 0.94 5.44 4.99
C ALA A 142 2.38 5.98 5.12
N PHE A 143 2.56 7.06 5.89
CA PHE A 143 3.89 7.61 6.17
C PHE A 143 4.71 6.70 7.08
N ALA A 144 4.10 6.14 8.13
CA ALA A 144 4.78 5.17 9.02
C ALA A 144 5.23 3.92 8.26
N TYR A 145 4.35 3.36 7.41
CA TYR A 145 4.64 2.22 6.54
C TYR A 145 5.77 2.54 5.57
N THR A 146 5.77 3.74 4.99
CA THR A 146 6.82 4.21 4.08
C THR A 146 8.18 4.25 4.75
N ILE A 147 8.27 4.82 5.95
CA ILE A 147 9.53 4.85 6.73
C ILE A 147 9.95 3.42 7.04
N TRP A 148 9.04 2.61 7.59
CA TRP A 148 9.30 1.20 7.91
C TRP A 148 9.81 0.41 6.70
N ALA A 149 9.17 0.57 5.54
CA ALA A 149 9.52 -0.09 4.27
C ALA A 149 10.93 0.26 3.81
N CYS A 150 11.35 1.53 3.94
CA CYS A 150 12.70 1.97 3.60
C CYS A 150 13.77 1.22 4.41
N PHE A 151 13.56 1.09 5.73
CA PHE A 151 14.49 0.37 6.60
C PHE A 151 14.43 -1.14 6.40
N LEU A 152 13.26 -1.71 6.14
CA LEU A 152 13.11 -3.14 5.84
C LEU A 152 13.84 -3.51 4.54
N ALA A 153 13.67 -2.73 3.47
CA ALA A 153 14.36 -2.97 2.20
C ALA A 153 15.88 -2.93 2.36
N ARG A 154 16.40 -1.97 3.14
CA ARG A 154 17.82 -1.91 3.52
C ARG A 154 18.25 -3.12 4.34
N GLY A 155 17.44 -3.55 5.30
CA GLY A 155 17.67 -4.76 6.09
C GLY A 155 17.76 -6.02 5.23
N TRP A 156 17.04 -6.08 4.11
CA TRP A 156 17.16 -7.15 3.12
C TRP A 156 18.34 -7.00 2.15
N GLY A 157 19.14 -5.95 2.29
CA GLY A 157 20.37 -5.70 1.53
C GLY A 157 20.17 -4.86 0.27
N TYR A 158 19.01 -4.21 0.09
CA TYR A 158 18.71 -3.42 -1.11
C TYR A 158 18.76 -1.92 -0.83
N ASN A 159 19.24 -1.13 -1.80
CA ASN A 159 19.12 0.31 -1.73
C ASN A 159 17.68 0.73 -1.98
N PHE A 160 17.07 1.37 -0.99
CA PHE A 160 15.80 2.05 -1.20
C PHE A 160 16.03 3.40 -1.90
N ASP A 161 15.33 3.63 -3.01
CA ASP A 161 15.38 4.88 -3.78
C ASP A 161 14.00 5.19 -4.36
N PHE A 162 13.35 6.25 -3.88
CA PHE A 162 12.08 6.77 -4.45
C PHE A 162 12.21 7.14 -5.93
N ASN A 163 13.44 7.43 -6.35
CA ASN A 163 13.78 8.00 -7.63
C ASN A 163 15.05 7.33 -8.15
N LEU A 164 14.98 6.03 -8.49
CA LEU A 164 16.13 5.25 -9.00
C LEU A 164 16.98 6.15 -9.90
N LYS A 165 18.22 6.43 -9.44
CA LYS A 165 19.15 7.40 -10.04
C LYS A 165 18.99 7.42 -11.55
N PHE A 166 18.54 8.56 -12.10
CA PHE A 166 18.13 8.67 -13.50
C PHE A 166 19.33 8.55 -14.44
N LYS A 167 19.74 7.33 -14.73
CA LYS A 167 20.59 6.97 -15.86
C LYS A 167 19.70 6.37 -16.92
N LYS A 168 19.34 7.14 -17.94
CA LYS A 168 18.52 6.63 -19.05
C LYS A 168 19.22 5.40 -19.66
N SER A 169 18.48 4.30 -19.79
CA SER A 169 18.96 3.14 -20.55
C SER A 169 19.17 3.55 -22.01
N ILE A 170 20.13 2.94 -22.71
CA ILE A 170 20.28 3.12 -24.16
C ILE A 170 19.02 2.69 -24.94
N ASN A 171 18.22 1.80 -24.35
CA ASN A 171 16.96 1.32 -24.92
C ASN A 171 15.75 2.16 -24.50
N PHE A 172 15.97 3.20 -23.69
CA PHE A 172 14.91 4.10 -23.24
C PHE A 172 14.36 4.89 -24.41
N SER A 173 13.04 5.08 -24.45
CA SER A 173 12.35 5.83 -25.49
C SER A 173 11.46 6.88 -24.84
N ASP A 174 11.74 8.14 -25.15
CA ASP A 174 10.91 9.26 -24.70
C ASP A 174 9.48 9.17 -25.29
N GLY A 175 9.31 8.57 -26.47
CA GLY A 175 7.98 8.30 -27.05
C GLY A 175 7.17 7.28 -26.26
N VAL A 176 7.81 6.22 -25.73
CA VAL A 176 7.14 5.26 -24.84
C VAL A 176 6.80 5.93 -23.51
N LEU A 177 7.71 6.74 -22.95
CA LEU A 177 7.43 7.53 -21.76
C LEU A 177 6.23 8.46 -21.95
N ALA A 178 6.21 9.22 -23.05
CA ALA A 178 5.11 10.11 -23.38
C ALA A 178 3.78 9.34 -23.52
N PHE A 179 3.79 8.19 -24.21
CA PHE A 179 2.61 7.32 -24.31
C PHE A 179 2.11 6.88 -22.93
N LEU A 180 2.99 6.40 -22.05
CA LEU A 180 2.60 5.95 -20.70
C LEU A 180 2.02 7.11 -19.87
N ILE A 181 2.61 8.30 -19.93
CA ILE A 181 2.10 9.48 -19.21
C ILE A 181 0.74 9.90 -19.77
N ILE A 182 0.61 10.01 -21.09
CA ILE A 182 -0.64 10.40 -21.74
C ILE A 182 -1.73 9.38 -21.43
N PHE A 183 -1.44 8.08 -21.55
CA PHE A 183 -2.38 7.03 -21.22
C PHE A 183 -2.80 7.12 -19.74
N GLY A 184 -1.86 7.28 -18.81
CA GLY A 184 -2.19 7.43 -17.39
C GLY A 184 -3.10 8.62 -17.11
N ILE A 185 -2.88 9.76 -17.78
CA ILE A 185 -3.77 10.94 -17.66
C ILE A 185 -5.16 10.63 -18.24
N VAL A 186 -5.23 10.01 -19.41
CA VAL A 186 -6.50 9.64 -20.05
C VAL A 186 -7.27 8.65 -19.18
N ASP A 187 -6.58 7.65 -18.63
CA ASP A 187 -7.15 6.64 -17.74
C ASP A 187 -7.68 7.26 -16.44
N ILE A 188 -6.93 8.16 -15.80
CA ILE A 188 -7.38 8.92 -14.62
C ILE A 188 -8.67 9.71 -14.92
N ILE A 189 -8.73 10.41 -16.05
CA ILE A 189 -9.90 11.21 -16.45
C ILE A 189 -11.08 10.30 -16.80
N TRP A 190 -10.84 9.21 -17.54
CA TRP A 190 -11.88 8.28 -17.94
C TRP A 190 -12.44 7.48 -16.75
N ASN A 191 -11.59 7.10 -15.79
CA ASN A 191 -12.02 6.46 -14.55
C ASN A 191 -12.93 7.36 -13.70
N ALA A 192 -12.61 8.66 -13.63
CA ALA A 192 -13.40 9.60 -12.84
C ALA A 192 -14.70 10.04 -13.52
N PHE A 193 -14.65 10.28 -14.83
CA PHE A 193 -15.74 10.98 -15.54
C PHE A 193 -16.32 10.20 -16.72
N GLY A 194 -15.69 9.11 -17.14
CA GLY A 194 -16.12 8.30 -18.28
C GLY A 194 -17.00 7.13 -17.87
N GLY A 195 -17.14 6.15 -18.77
CA GLY A 195 -17.80 4.87 -18.45
C GLY A 195 -19.33 4.87 -18.54
N TYR A 196 -19.96 5.93 -19.06
CA TYR A 196 -21.41 6.04 -19.12
C TYR A 196 -22.02 5.45 -20.40
N GLY A 197 -23.20 4.83 -20.25
CA GLY A 197 -23.99 4.29 -21.36
C GLY A 197 -23.97 2.76 -21.46
N ASN A 198 -24.62 2.20 -22.48
CA ASN A 198 -24.91 0.76 -22.56
C ASN A 198 -24.27 0.05 -23.77
N ASN A 199 -23.41 0.74 -24.51
CA ASN A 199 -22.65 0.17 -25.62
C ASN A 199 -21.20 0.70 -25.60
N LEU A 200 -20.32 0.04 -26.35
CA LEU A 200 -18.88 0.35 -26.37
C LEU A 200 -18.59 1.82 -26.70
N PHE A 201 -19.27 2.39 -27.70
CA PHE A 201 -19.04 3.78 -28.11
C PHE A 201 -19.45 4.75 -27.00
N SER A 202 -20.63 4.56 -26.40
CA SER A 202 -21.05 5.40 -25.28
C SER A 202 -20.10 5.30 -24.10
N VAL A 203 -19.68 4.10 -23.71
CA VAL A 203 -18.81 3.87 -22.55
C VAL A 203 -17.42 4.51 -22.72
N LEU A 204 -16.89 4.52 -23.95
CA LEU A 204 -15.58 5.09 -24.24
C LEU A 204 -15.59 6.63 -24.36
N PHE A 205 -16.71 7.22 -24.78
CA PHE A 205 -16.74 8.62 -25.21
C PHE A 205 -17.78 9.50 -24.52
N SER A 206 -18.60 8.95 -23.62
CA SER A 206 -19.56 9.73 -22.83
C SER A 206 -18.95 10.08 -21.48
N TYR A 207 -19.01 11.37 -21.14
CA TYR A 207 -18.46 11.89 -19.91
C TYR A 207 -19.52 12.60 -19.08
N HIS A 208 -19.49 12.40 -17.77
CA HIS A 208 -20.31 13.10 -16.80
C HIS A 208 -19.45 13.46 -15.58
N ALA A 209 -19.75 14.58 -14.95
CA ALA A 209 -19.08 15.01 -13.73
C ALA A 209 -20.16 15.41 -12.73
N ASP A 210 -20.20 14.69 -11.61
CA ASP A 210 -21.01 15.09 -10.47
C ASP A 210 -20.40 16.34 -9.80
N PRO A 211 -21.18 17.09 -9.00
CA PRO A 211 -20.66 18.18 -8.18
C PRO A 211 -19.42 17.74 -7.40
N MET A 212 -18.35 18.53 -7.49
CA MET A 212 -17.10 18.25 -6.81
C MET A 212 -17.00 19.00 -5.49
N LYS A 213 -16.60 18.31 -4.43
CA LYS A 213 -16.42 18.87 -3.10
C LYS A 213 -15.13 18.38 -2.46
N PHE A 214 -14.18 19.29 -2.32
CA PHE A 214 -12.96 19.00 -1.56
C PHE A 214 -13.27 18.78 -0.09
N THR A 215 -12.77 17.67 0.46
CA THR A 215 -12.70 17.45 1.90
C THR A 215 -11.32 16.94 2.29
N LEU A 216 -10.90 17.18 3.53
CA LEU A 216 -9.68 16.58 4.07
C LEU A 216 -9.73 15.05 3.99
N ASN A 217 -10.92 14.46 4.14
CA ASN A 217 -11.12 13.02 4.02
C ASN A 217 -10.83 12.53 2.60
N SER A 218 -11.41 13.17 1.58
CA SER A 218 -11.20 12.83 0.17
C SER A 218 -9.72 12.90 -0.21
N PHE A 219 -9.01 13.94 0.22
CA PHE A 219 -7.57 14.06 0.00
C PHE A 219 -6.78 12.98 0.75
N SER A 220 -7.09 12.78 2.04
CA SER A 220 -6.28 11.92 2.91
C SER A 220 -6.44 10.44 2.59
N GLN A 221 -7.63 10.00 2.13
CA GLN A 221 -7.85 8.62 1.66
C GLN A 221 -7.09 8.38 0.35
N ALA A 222 -7.22 9.25 -0.64
CA ALA A 222 -6.48 9.11 -1.90
C ALA A 222 -4.95 9.17 -1.70
N ALA A 223 -4.48 10.03 -0.78
CA ALA A 223 -3.06 10.13 -0.45
C ALA A 223 -2.56 8.89 0.29
N GLU A 224 -3.38 8.32 1.18
CA GLU A 224 -3.08 7.06 1.85
C GLU A 224 -2.91 5.93 0.83
N ALA A 225 -3.92 5.69 -0.01
CA ALA A 225 -3.88 4.63 -1.03
C ALA A 225 -2.68 4.80 -1.98
N GLY A 226 -2.51 6.02 -2.51
CA GLY A 226 -1.40 6.34 -3.41
C GLY A 226 -0.01 6.13 -2.78
N ILE A 227 0.17 6.41 -1.48
CA ILE A 227 1.47 6.25 -0.80
C ILE A 227 1.64 4.81 -0.29
N MET A 228 0.71 4.31 0.52
CA MET A 228 0.86 3.06 1.26
C MET A 228 0.81 1.85 0.33
N GLU A 229 -0.20 1.78 -0.55
CA GLU A 229 -0.40 0.62 -1.41
C GLU A 229 0.73 0.50 -2.44
N GLU A 230 1.16 1.62 -3.05
CA GLU A 230 2.29 1.60 -3.99
C GLU A 230 3.63 1.31 -3.31
N MET A 231 3.82 1.76 -2.06
CA MET A 231 4.99 1.37 -1.26
C MET A 231 4.99 -0.12 -0.92
N ASN A 232 3.83 -0.68 -0.59
CA ASN A 232 3.69 -2.12 -0.37
C ASN A 232 4.01 -2.90 -1.64
N ARG A 233 3.44 -2.47 -2.78
CA ARG A 233 3.73 -3.06 -4.08
C ARG A 233 5.20 -2.96 -4.46
N TYR A 234 5.89 -1.87 -4.11
CA TYR A 234 7.33 -1.75 -4.28
C TYR A 234 8.10 -2.86 -3.53
N LEU A 235 7.76 -3.11 -2.26
CA LEU A 235 8.37 -4.21 -1.49
C LEU A 235 8.04 -5.59 -2.09
N VAL A 236 6.79 -5.80 -2.51
CA VAL A 236 6.37 -7.02 -3.22
C VAL A 236 7.22 -7.22 -4.49
N ILE A 237 7.42 -6.16 -5.28
CA ILE A 237 8.27 -6.18 -6.48
C ILE A 237 9.72 -6.55 -6.12
N ILE A 238 10.32 -5.96 -5.07
CA ILE A 238 11.67 -6.35 -4.62
C ILE A 238 11.74 -7.85 -4.31
N VAL A 239 10.77 -8.36 -3.54
CA VAL A 239 10.74 -9.76 -3.11
C VAL A 239 10.59 -10.69 -4.32
N LEU A 240 9.70 -10.37 -5.26
CA LEU A 240 9.47 -11.15 -6.47
C LEU A 240 10.65 -11.10 -7.44
N LEU A 241 11.22 -9.91 -7.67
CA LEU A 241 12.44 -9.76 -8.49
C LEU A 241 13.55 -10.63 -7.91
N TYR A 242 13.79 -10.59 -6.61
CA TYR A 242 14.81 -11.43 -5.98
C TYR A 242 14.49 -12.92 -6.12
N ALA A 243 13.25 -13.34 -5.86
CA ALA A 243 12.83 -14.73 -5.97
C ALA A 243 13.02 -15.28 -7.39
N LEU A 244 12.75 -14.45 -8.40
CA LEU A 244 12.81 -14.80 -9.82
C LEU A 244 14.13 -14.45 -10.49
N ARG A 245 15.18 -14.06 -9.75
CA ARG A 245 16.46 -13.55 -10.30
C ARG A 245 17.20 -14.46 -11.28
N LYS A 246 16.90 -15.77 -11.26
CA LYS A 246 17.48 -16.77 -12.18
C LYS A 246 16.54 -17.13 -13.34
N ASN A 247 15.35 -16.53 -13.40
CA ASN A 247 14.32 -16.85 -14.39
C ASN A 247 14.32 -15.80 -15.52
N LYS A 248 14.33 -16.25 -16.78
CA LYS A 248 14.23 -15.36 -17.97
C LYS A 248 12.91 -14.56 -18.05
N TRP A 249 11.90 -14.99 -17.30
CA TRP A 249 10.60 -14.35 -17.16
C TRP A 249 10.48 -13.47 -15.89
N GLN A 250 11.61 -13.16 -15.22
CA GLN A 250 11.64 -12.39 -13.98
C GLN A 250 10.73 -11.15 -14.02
N VAL A 251 10.95 -10.24 -14.99
CA VAL A 251 10.20 -8.98 -15.08
C VAL A 251 8.72 -9.22 -15.41
N PRO A 252 8.35 -9.94 -16.48
CA PRO A 252 6.93 -10.20 -16.79
C PRO A 252 6.17 -10.85 -15.63
N VAL A 253 6.72 -11.89 -15.02
CA VAL A 253 6.06 -12.62 -13.93
C VAL A 253 5.99 -11.76 -12.67
N THR A 254 6.99 -10.93 -12.39
CA THR A 254 6.94 -9.99 -11.25
C THR A 254 5.81 -8.98 -11.41
N ILE A 255 5.66 -8.38 -12.60
CA ILE A 255 4.59 -7.43 -12.89
C ILE A 255 3.21 -8.11 -12.72
N PHE A 256 3.06 -9.30 -13.29
CA PHE A 256 1.80 -10.04 -13.23
C PHE A 256 1.42 -10.42 -11.79
N ILE A 257 2.35 -11.01 -11.03
CA ILE A 257 2.06 -11.46 -9.65
C ILE A 257 1.86 -10.26 -8.71
N SER A 258 2.60 -9.17 -8.87
CA SER A 258 2.38 -7.98 -8.04
C SER A 258 1.02 -7.32 -8.31
N ALA A 259 0.59 -7.27 -9.56
CA ALA A 259 -0.75 -6.82 -9.94
C ALA A 259 -1.85 -7.78 -9.43
N LEU A 260 -1.60 -9.10 -9.49
CA LEU A 260 -2.53 -10.10 -8.96
C LEU A 260 -2.74 -9.93 -7.46
N PHE A 261 -1.67 -9.79 -6.67
CA PHE A 261 -1.83 -9.52 -5.24
C PHE A 261 -2.60 -8.22 -5.01
N PHE A 262 -2.30 -7.16 -5.76
CA PHE A 262 -2.98 -5.89 -5.63
C PHE A 262 -4.50 -6.00 -5.88
N GLY A 263 -4.90 -6.68 -6.95
CA GLY A 263 -6.31 -6.98 -7.20
C GLY A 263 -6.93 -7.82 -6.08
N LEU A 264 -6.27 -8.89 -5.65
CA LEU A 264 -6.80 -9.82 -4.64
C LEU A 264 -7.02 -9.19 -3.26
N LEU A 265 -6.24 -8.15 -2.88
CA LEU A 265 -6.45 -7.44 -1.62
C LEU A 265 -7.86 -6.83 -1.52
N HIS A 266 -8.44 -6.42 -2.65
CA HIS A 266 -9.76 -5.80 -2.70
C HIS A 266 -10.91 -6.77 -2.41
N PHE A 267 -10.66 -8.10 -2.36
CA PHE A 267 -11.63 -9.03 -1.81
C PHE A 267 -11.93 -8.78 -0.32
N ALA A 268 -11.11 -8.02 0.41
CA ALA A 268 -11.42 -7.57 1.77
C ALA A 268 -12.72 -6.73 1.84
N ASN A 269 -13.12 -6.10 0.73
CA ASN A 269 -14.38 -5.36 0.64
C ASN A 269 -15.62 -6.27 0.52
N PHE A 270 -15.42 -7.55 0.21
CA PHE A 270 -16.49 -8.53 0.19
C PHE A 270 -17.15 -8.66 1.56
N GLY A 271 -18.48 -8.53 1.59
CA GLY A 271 -19.28 -8.52 2.82
C GLY A 271 -19.84 -7.14 3.14
N TRP A 272 -19.11 -6.07 2.85
CA TRP A 272 -19.63 -4.69 2.82
C TRP A 272 -20.15 -4.33 1.43
N GLN A 273 -19.50 -4.84 0.39
CA GLN A 273 -19.95 -4.80 -1.01
C GLN A 273 -20.58 -6.12 -1.44
N LYS A 274 -21.45 -6.05 -2.47
CA LYS A 274 -21.96 -7.25 -3.17
C LYS A 274 -20.83 -7.90 -3.99
N LEU A 275 -21.00 -9.19 -4.32
CA LEU A 275 -20.00 -9.96 -5.06
C LEU A 275 -19.62 -9.33 -6.42
N ALA A 276 -20.61 -8.92 -7.23
CA ALA A 276 -20.37 -8.36 -8.56
C ALA A 276 -19.50 -7.09 -8.54
N PRO A 277 -19.82 -6.02 -7.77
CA PRO A 277 -18.93 -4.85 -7.68
C PRO A 277 -17.58 -5.19 -7.04
N THR A 278 -17.51 -6.17 -6.12
CA THR A 278 -16.21 -6.62 -5.60
C THR A 278 -15.35 -7.24 -6.70
N ILE A 279 -15.93 -8.09 -7.55
CA ILE A 279 -15.21 -8.68 -8.70
C ILE A 279 -14.76 -7.57 -9.65
N ALA A 280 -15.63 -6.60 -9.97
CA ALA A 280 -15.28 -5.47 -10.81
C ALA A 280 -14.08 -4.70 -10.24
N GLN A 281 -14.11 -4.37 -8.94
CA GLN A 281 -13.01 -3.70 -8.25
C GLN A 281 -11.71 -4.52 -8.27
N VAL A 282 -11.77 -5.82 -7.96
CA VAL A 282 -10.60 -6.73 -8.02
C VAL A 282 -10.00 -6.76 -9.42
N THR A 283 -10.83 -6.83 -10.46
CA THR A 283 -10.35 -6.84 -11.85
C THR A 283 -9.79 -5.48 -12.29
N PHE A 284 -10.42 -4.37 -11.89
CA PHE A 284 -9.92 -3.03 -12.12
C PHE A 284 -8.55 -2.83 -11.46
N ALA A 285 -8.43 -3.14 -10.17
CA ALA A 285 -7.20 -3.05 -9.40
C ALA A 285 -6.09 -3.93 -10.01
N PHE A 286 -6.42 -5.14 -10.47
CA PHE A 286 -5.47 -5.96 -11.23
C PHE A 286 -4.99 -5.27 -12.52
N GLY A 287 -5.91 -4.75 -13.33
CA GLY A 287 -5.62 -4.05 -14.58
C GLY A 287 -4.70 -2.84 -14.37
N ILE A 288 -5.12 -1.89 -13.54
CA ILE A 288 -4.31 -0.71 -13.24
C ILE A 288 -2.99 -1.07 -12.54
N GLY A 289 -2.99 -2.13 -11.73
CA GLY A 289 -1.79 -2.70 -11.13
C GLY A 289 -0.75 -3.12 -12.18
N LEU A 290 -1.16 -3.79 -13.27
CA LEU A 290 -0.24 -4.12 -14.37
C LEU A 290 0.38 -2.85 -14.96
N PHE A 291 -0.43 -1.83 -15.20
CA PHE A 291 0.01 -0.57 -15.77
C PHE A 291 0.99 0.17 -14.85
N PHE A 292 0.68 0.33 -13.56
CA PHE A 292 1.56 0.99 -12.60
C PHE A 292 2.89 0.24 -12.43
N ALA A 293 2.88 -1.10 -12.35
CA ALA A 293 4.13 -1.85 -12.27
C ALA A 293 5.01 -1.67 -13.52
N VAL A 294 4.40 -1.58 -14.71
CA VAL A 294 5.08 -1.23 -15.97
C VAL A 294 5.66 0.19 -15.91
N VAL A 295 4.88 1.19 -15.50
CA VAL A 295 5.34 2.58 -15.38
C VAL A 295 6.52 2.66 -14.42
N TYR A 296 6.40 2.04 -13.25
CA TYR A 296 7.48 2.02 -12.25
C TYR A 296 8.74 1.35 -12.80
N LEU A 297 8.65 0.12 -13.34
CA LEU A 297 9.85 -0.59 -13.82
C LEU A 297 10.45 0.05 -15.08
N TYR A 298 9.67 0.75 -15.91
CA TYR A 298 10.18 1.43 -17.09
C TYR A 298 10.87 2.75 -16.74
N THR A 299 10.30 3.54 -15.83
CA THR A 299 10.79 4.87 -15.47
C THR A 299 11.77 4.88 -14.31
N GLY A 300 11.68 3.87 -13.44
CA GLY A 300 12.33 3.82 -12.14
C GLY A 300 11.82 4.86 -11.14
N LYS A 301 10.61 5.39 -11.32
CA LYS A 301 10.04 6.48 -10.51
C LYS A 301 8.85 5.97 -9.71
N LEU A 302 9.06 5.64 -8.44
CA LEU A 302 7.97 5.19 -7.57
C LEU A 302 6.98 6.34 -7.30
N TRP A 303 7.48 7.56 -7.14
CA TRP A 303 6.63 8.74 -6.94
C TRP A 303 5.62 8.97 -8.09
N LEU A 304 5.96 8.54 -9.31
CA LEU A 304 5.09 8.70 -10.46
C LEU A 304 3.86 7.80 -10.36
N THR A 305 4.03 6.55 -9.92
CA THR A 305 2.88 5.64 -9.71
C THR A 305 2.08 6.03 -8.48
N MET A 306 2.74 6.49 -7.41
CA MET A 306 2.06 7.06 -6.23
C MET A 306 1.16 8.23 -6.62
N LEU A 307 1.66 9.13 -7.48
CA LEU A 307 0.90 10.29 -7.94
C LEU A 307 -0.25 9.90 -8.87
N MET A 308 -0.01 8.96 -9.80
CA MET A 308 -1.07 8.44 -10.68
C MET A 308 -2.19 7.80 -9.85
N HIS A 309 -1.84 6.93 -8.91
CA HIS A 309 -2.79 6.26 -8.02
C HIS A 309 -3.57 7.27 -7.15
N PHE A 310 -2.87 8.23 -6.55
CA PHE A 310 -3.52 9.34 -5.84
C PHE A 310 -4.60 10.01 -6.71
N PHE A 311 -4.31 10.32 -7.97
CA PHE A 311 -5.29 10.99 -8.82
C PHE A 311 -6.43 10.09 -9.32
N VAL A 312 -6.19 8.79 -9.50
CA VAL A 312 -7.24 7.79 -9.78
C VAL A 312 -8.32 7.87 -8.70
N ASP A 313 -7.91 7.85 -7.43
CA ASP A 313 -8.84 7.85 -6.29
C ASP A 313 -9.35 9.25 -5.96
N PHE A 314 -8.47 10.26 -5.99
CA PHE A 314 -8.81 11.61 -5.56
C PHE A 314 -9.94 12.22 -6.40
N LEU A 315 -9.93 12.00 -7.73
CA LEU A 315 -10.99 12.51 -8.59
C LEU A 315 -12.34 11.80 -8.36
N ILE A 316 -12.32 10.52 -7.98
CA ILE A 316 -13.53 9.82 -7.55
C ILE A 316 -14.03 10.39 -6.22
N PHE A 317 -13.16 10.51 -5.22
CA PHE A 317 -13.54 11.00 -3.88
C PHE A 317 -13.90 12.49 -3.83
N LEU A 318 -13.58 13.25 -4.88
CA LEU A 318 -14.06 14.62 -5.03
C LEU A 318 -15.53 14.68 -5.43
N GLN A 319 -16.07 13.67 -6.11
CA GLN A 319 -17.44 13.69 -6.60
C GLN A 319 -18.44 13.33 -5.49
N GLU A 320 -19.51 14.13 -5.31
CA GLU A 320 -20.50 13.91 -4.24
C GLU A 320 -21.19 12.54 -4.32
N ASN A 321 -21.36 11.98 -5.53
CA ASN A 321 -21.86 10.63 -5.76
C ASN A 321 -20.81 9.70 -6.41
N GLY A 322 -19.50 10.00 -6.26
CA GLY A 322 -18.42 9.13 -6.75
C GLY A 322 -18.55 7.70 -6.21
N ASP A 323 -17.94 6.72 -6.89
CA ASP A 323 -18.13 5.27 -6.70
C ASP A 323 -18.59 4.84 -5.29
N GLN A 324 -19.91 4.72 -5.13
CA GLN A 324 -20.53 4.33 -3.88
C GLN A 324 -20.71 2.81 -3.83
N PRO A 325 -20.27 2.13 -2.74
CA PRO A 325 -20.57 0.73 -2.49
C PRO A 325 -22.08 0.44 -2.60
N GLY A 326 -22.51 -0.22 -3.69
CA GLY A 326 -23.88 -0.74 -3.83
C GLY A 326 -24.74 -0.13 -4.94
N THR A 327 -24.24 0.83 -5.72
CA THR A 327 -24.94 1.38 -6.90
C THR A 327 -24.89 0.46 -8.13
N TRP A 328 -23.98 -0.52 -8.13
CA TRP A 328 -23.83 -1.50 -9.20
C TRP A 328 -25.13 -2.29 -9.46
N ASN A 329 -25.66 -2.17 -10.67
CA ASN A 329 -26.91 -2.82 -11.10
C ASN A 329 -26.70 -3.97 -12.10
N GLY A 330 -25.47 -4.23 -12.52
CA GLY A 330 -25.10 -5.27 -13.47
C GLY A 330 -25.44 -4.93 -14.92
N SER A 331 -25.58 -3.64 -15.25
CA SER A 331 -25.85 -3.20 -16.63
C SER A 331 -24.74 -3.61 -17.59
N THR A 332 -25.08 -3.67 -18.88
CA THR A 332 -24.09 -3.87 -19.95
C THR A 332 -22.97 -2.83 -19.88
N GLY A 333 -23.29 -1.57 -19.55
CA GLY A 333 -22.32 -0.49 -19.39
C GLY A 333 -21.27 -0.77 -18.32
N GLU A 334 -21.73 -1.11 -17.11
CA GLU A 334 -20.85 -1.42 -15.96
C GLU A 334 -19.90 -2.59 -16.27
N TRP A 335 -20.41 -3.66 -16.91
CA TRP A 335 -19.56 -4.77 -17.33
C TRP A 335 -18.57 -4.39 -18.44
N LEU A 336 -18.97 -3.54 -19.40
CA LEU A 336 -18.06 -3.02 -20.41
C LEU A 336 -16.94 -2.20 -19.78
N VAL A 337 -17.25 -1.35 -18.79
CA VAL A 337 -16.25 -0.58 -18.03
C VAL A 337 -15.26 -1.52 -17.36
N ALA A 338 -15.73 -2.54 -16.63
CA ALA A 338 -14.88 -3.51 -15.97
C ALA A 338 -13.98 -4.27 -16.96
N ILE A 339 -14.50 -4.68 -18.12
CA ILE A 339 -13.73 -5.36 -19.17
C ILE A 339 -12.66 -4.44 -19.78
N ILE A 340 -13.02 -3.20 -20.13
CA ILE A 340 -12.09 -2.22 -20.73
C ILE A 340 -10.94 -1.94 -19.78
N SER A 341 -11.25 -1.76 -18.49
CA SER A 341 -10.29 -1.49 -17.42
C SER A 341 -9.27 -2.61 -17.21
N VAL A 342 -9.54 -3.82 -17.72
CA VAL A 342 -8.60 -4.95 -17.70
C VAL A 342 -7.90 -5.09 -19.05
N VAL A 343 -8.67 -5.12 -20.14
CA VAL A 343 -8.15 -5.45 -21.48
C VAL A 343 -7.13 -4.42 -21.93
N VAL A 344 -7.38 -3.13 -21.70
CA VAL A 344 -6.48 -2.07 -22.15
C VAL A 344 -5.13 -2.12 -21.39
N PRO A 345 -5.08 -2.17 -20.04
CA PRO A 345 -3.82 -2.36 -19.33
C PRO A 345 -3.10 -3.68 -19.66
N VAL A 346 -3.83 -4.77 -19.90
CA VAL A 346 -3.23 -6.05 -20.34
C VAL A 346 -2.53 -5.89 -21.69
N CYS A 347 -3.17 -5.22 -22.66
CA CYS A 347 -2.56 -4.93 -23.96
C CYS A 347 -1.27 -4.09 -23.81
N ILE A 348 -1.29 -3.07 -22.96
CA ILE A 348 -0.10 -2.24 -22.67
C ILE A 348 0.99 -3.09 -22.01
N TYR A 349 0.63 -3.91 -21.03
CA TYR A 349 1.56 -4.84 -20.39
C TYR A 349 2.23 -5.78 -21.40
N LEU A 350 1.45 -6.46 -22.25
CA LEU A 350 1.96 -7.36 -23.29
C LEU A 350 2.88 -6.63 -24.28
N TRP A 351 2.54 -5.40 -24.65
CA TRP A 351 3.40 -4.56 -25.48
C TRP A 351 4.71 -4.18 -24.77
N MET A 352 4.67 -3.87 -23.48
CA MET A 352 5.83 -3.42 -22.70
C MET A 352 6.81 -4.55 -22.38
N ILE A 353 6.34 -5.79 -22.23
CA ILE A 353 7.21 -6.97 -22.00
C ILE A 353 7.90 -7.50 -23.26
N THR A 354 7.82 -6.79 -24.39
CA THR A 354 8.47 -7.16 -25.66
C THR A 354 9.49 -6.11 -26.13
N GLY A 355 10.44 -6.54 -26.96
CA GLY A 355 11.43 -5.66 -27.60
C GLY A 355 12.31 -4.88 -26.62
N LYS A 356 12.72 -3.67 -27.03
CA LYS A 356 13.62 -2.79 -26.26
C LYS A 356 13.03 -2.35 -24.92
N ARG A 357 11.70 -2.25 -24.80
CA ARG A 357 11.01 -1.82 -23.58
C ARG A 357 11.26 -2.78 -22.41
N LYS A 358 11.22 -4.08 -22.68
CA LYS A 358 11.56 -5.12 -21.71
C LYS A 358 12.99 -4.97 -21.19
N LEU A 359 13.95 -4.69 -22.06
CA LEU A 359 15.36 -4.52 -21.68
C LEU A 359 15.57 -3.34 -20.73
N VAL A 360 14.83 -2.24 -20.90
CA VAL A 360 14.83 -1.10 -19.97
C VAL A 360 14.34 -1.54 -18.59
N MET A 361 13.21 -2.26 -18.53
CA MET A 361 12.66 -2.77 -17.27
C MET A 361 13.58 -3.79 -16.60
N GLU A 362 14.26 -4.65 -17.35
CA GLU A 362 15.27 -5.58 -16.84
C GLU A 362 16.51 -4.86 -16.31
N GLU A 363 16.92 -3.75 -16.94
CA GLU A 363 18.01 -2.91 -16.44
C GLU A 363 17.64 -2.21 -15.13
N ASN A 364 16.45 -1.60 -15.05
CA ASN A 364 15.96 -1.01 -13.81
C ASN A 364 15.74 -2.05 -12.71
N SER A 365 15.25 -3.25 -13.06
CA SER A 365 15.12 -4.36 -12.10
C SER A 365 16.48 -4.77 -11.52
N ARG A 366 17.54 -4.78 -12.34
CA ARG A 366 18.90 -5.01 -11.84
C ARG A 366 19.36 -3.89 -10.91
N ARG A 367 19.00 -2.63 -11.17
CA ARG A 367 19.32 -1.48 -10.30
C ARG A 367 18.59 -1.57 -8.96
N ILE A 368 17.32 -1.99 -8.95
CA ILE A 368 16.55 -2.24 -7.71
C ILE A 368 17.24 -3.29 -6.84
N LEU A 369 17.72 -4.38 -7.48
CA LEU A 369 18.42 -5.45 -6.78
C LEU A 369 19.92 -5.17 -6.55
N GLN A 370 20.41 -3.95 -6.83
CA GLN A 370 21.81 -3.63 -6.51
C GLN A 370 22.00 -3.66 -5.00
N PRO A 371 22.99 -4.42 -4.51
CA PRO A 371 23.29 -4.45 -3.09
C PRO A 371 23.72 -3.07 -2.61
N VAL A 372 23.46 -2.78 -1.33
CA VAL A 372 24.03 -1.61 -0.67
C VAL A 372 25.55 -1.66 -0.83
N THR A 373 26.12 -0.67 -1.50
CA THR A 373 27.59 -0.56 -1.61
C THR A 373 28.09 -0.01 -0.28
N ASN A 374 28.86 -0.83 0.46
CA ASN A 374 29.48 -0.45 1.73
C ASN A 374 30.63 0.56 1.55
N ASN A 375 30.39 1.69 0.90
CA ASN A 375 31.39 2.74 0.76
C ASN A 375 31.27 3.86 1.80
N LEU A 376 30.39 3.73 2.80
CA LEU A 376 30.24 4.71 3.90
C LEU A 376 29.87 4.04 5.25
N MET A 377 30.57 2.96 5.62
CA MET A 377 30.62 2.49 7.01
C MET A 377 32.04 2.12 7.41
N TYR A 378 32.93 3.10 7.35
CA TYR A 378 34.15 3.19 8.15
C TYR A 378 34.33 4.63 8.61
#